data_AF-A0A832M6K2-F1
#
_entry.id   AF-A0A832M6K2-F1
#
_cell.length_a   1.000
_cell.length_b   1.000
_cell.length_c   1.000
_cell.angle_alpha   90.00
_cell.angle_beta   90.00
_cell.angle_gamma   90.00
#
_symmetry.space_group_name_H-M   'P 1'
#
loop_
_entity.id
_entity.type
_entity.pdbx_description
1 polymer ?
#
loop_
_entity_poly.entity_id
_entity_poly.type
_entity_poly.pdbx_seq_one_letter_code
_entity_poly.pdbx_strand_id
1 'polypeptide(L)'
;MSALPVLQSNRKRLLFSIAAFVASSVLCVLFFGACALVLAGPHSSLLPGALQPVVLILCWAGVLVLPFAAAWLVWRRFSRQRNA
;
A
#
# COMPACT_ATOMS: atom_id res chain seq x y z
N MET A 1 -39.52 -1.86 -10.67
CA MET A 1 -38.32 -1.41 -11.40
C MET A 1 -37.50 -0.49 -10.49
N SER A 2 -36.54 -1.03 -9.74
CA SER A 2 -35.70 -0.25 -8.80
C SER A 2 -34.29 -0.85 -8.65
N ALA A 3 -33.68 -1.27 -9.76
CA ALA A 3 -32.32 -1.82 -9.78
C ALA A 3 -31.21 -0.75 -9.76
N LEU A 4 -31.57 0.53 -9.75
CA LEU A 4 -30.64 1.66 -9.92
C LEU A 4 -29.71 1.99 -8.72
N PRO A 5 -30.04 1.74 -7.43
CA PRO A 5 -29.15 2.14 -6.33
C PRO A 5 -27.96 1.19 -6.09
N VAL A 6 -28.11 -0.11 -6.40
CA VAL A 6 -27.06 -1.12 -6.15
C VAL A 6 -25.87 -0.96 -7.10
N LEU A 7 -26.12 -0.68 -8.38
CA LEU A 7 -25.07 -0.44 -9.38
C LEU A 7 -24.25 0.82 -9.08
N GLN A 8 -24.91 1.87 -8.58
CA GLN A 8 -24.24 3.14 -8.27
C GLN A 8 -23.37 3.05 -7.00
N SER A 9 -23.78 2.25 -6.01
CA SER A 9 -22.97 1.89 -4.83
C SER A 9 -21.70 1.12 -5.21
N ASN A 10 -21.84 0.17 -6.13
CA ASN A 10 -20.73 -0.66 -6.60
C ASN A 10 -19.67 0.15 -7.38
N ARG A 11 -20.07 1.17 -8.15
CA ARG A 11 -19.14 2.06 -8.85
C ARG A 11 -18.22 2.84 -7.90
N LYS A 12 -18.78 3.41 -6.83
CA LYS A 12 -17.97 4.14 -5.83
C LYS A 12 -17.02 3.20 -5.08
N ARG A 13 -17.46 1.98 -4.76
CA ARG A 13 -16.64 0.90 -4.18
C ARG A 13 -15.47 0.51 -5.08
N LEU A 14 -15.75 0.31 -6.37
CA LEU A 14 -14.74 -0.06 -7.36
C LEU A 14 -13.69 1.04 -7.51
N LEU A 15 -14.13 2.30 -7.68
CA LEU A 15 -13.23 3.45 -7.82
C LEU A 15 -12.35 3.65 -6.57
N PHE A 16 -12.92 3.50 -5.37
CA PHE A 16 -12.14 3.63 -4.14
C PHE A 16 -11.12 2.50 -3.98
N SER A 17 -11.49 1.27 -4.36
CA SER A 17 -10.58 0.12 -4.31
C SER A 17 -9.44 0.24 -5.32
N ILE A 18 -9.75 0.69 -6.55
CA ILE A 18 -8.74 0.98 -7.57
C ILE A 18 -7.82 2.12 -7.11
N ALA A 19 -8.37 3.21 -6.58
CA ALA A 19 -7.57 4.31 -6.06
C ALA A 19 -6.66 3.89 -4.90
N ALA A 20 -7.17 3.07 -3.97
CA ALA A 20 -6.39 2.51 -2.86
C ALA A 20 -5.29 1.57 -3.35
N PHE A 21 -5.58 0.75 -4.37
CA PHE A 21 -4.61 -0.13 -5.00
C PHE A 21 -3.51 0.66 -5.71
N VAL A 22 -3.87 1.64 -6.53
CA VAL A 22 -2.92 2.52 -7.23
C VAL A 22 -2.06 3.29 -6.22
N ALA A 23 -2.65 3.86 -5.17
CA ALA A 23 -1.92 4.57 -4.12
C ALA A 23 -0.93 3.64 -3.39
N SER A 24 -1.34 2.41 -3.09
CA SER A 24 -0.46 1.42 -2.45
C SER A 24 0.68 1.00 -3.37
N SER A 25 0.40 0.80 -4.65
CA SER A 25 1.42 0.47 -5.65
C SER A 25 2.41 1.61 -5.84
N VAL A 26 1.95 2.87 -5.90
CA VAL A 26 2.83 4.04 -5.96
C VAL A 26 3.71 4.15 -4.72
N LEU A 27 3.13 4.00 -3.52
CA LEU A 27 3.89 3.98 -2.28
C LEU A 27 4.93 2.85 -2.27
N CYS A 28 4.56 1.67 -2.73
CA CYS A 28 5.45 0.52 -2.83
C CYS A 28 6.64 0.78 -3.77
N VAL A 29 6.39 1.35 -4.94
CA VAL A 29 7.44 1.73 -5.90
C VAL A 29 8.35 2.82 -5.33
N LEU A 30 7.78 3.84 -4.68
CA LEU A 30 8.57 4.89 -4.03
C LEU A 30 9.44 4.33 -2.90
N PHE A 31 8.90 3.42 -2.08
CA PHE A 31 9.64 2.78 -0.98
C PHE A 31 10.77 1.90 -1.51
N PHE A 32 10.50 1.10 -2.54
CA PHE A 32 11.50 0.26 -3.17
C PHE A 32 12.58 1.10 -3.86
N GLY A 33 12.20 2.17 -4.56
CA GLY A 33 13.13 3.12 -5.18
C GLY A 33 14.00 3.84 -4.15
N ALA A 34 13.44 4.26 -3.02
CA ALA A 34 14.19 4.85 -1.93
C ALA A 34 15.18 3.85 -1.30
N CYS A 35 14.75 2.61 -1.04
CA CYS A 35 15.67 1.56 -0.57
C CYS A 35 16.76 1.24 -1.58
N ALA A 36 16.42 1.16 -2.87
CA ALA A 36 17.38 0.93 -3.94
C ALA A 36 18.39 2.08 -4.04
N LEU A 37 17.95 3.33 -3.92
CA LEU A 37 18.84 4.49 -3.88
C LEU A 37 19.75 4.50 -2.65
N VAL A 38 19.24 4.09 -1.49
CA VAL A 38 20.03 3.95 -0.25
C VAL A 38 21.06 2.82 -0.37
N LEU A 39 20.68 1.69 -0.96
CA LEU A 39 21.58 0.53 -1.14
C LEU A 39 22.58 0.70 -2.29
N ALA A 40 22.19 1.34 -3.39
CA ALA A 40 22.99 1.47 -4.61
C ALA A 40 23.75 2.80 -4.70
N GLY A 41 23.41 3.79 -3.86
CA GLY A 41 24.06 5.09 -3.87
C GLY A 41 25.47 5.09 -3.25
N PRO A 42 26.26 6.17 -3.45
CA PRO A 42 27.62 6.33 -2.92
C PRO A 42 27.70 6.41 -1.39
N HIS A 43 26.57 6.23 -0.70
CA HIS A 43 26.40 6.18 0.75
C HIS A 43 26.34 4.75 1.29
N SER A 44 26.42 3.72 0.43
CA SER A 44 26.61 2.33 0.88
C SER A 44 27.89 2.15 1.71
N SER A 45 28.86 3.04 1.55
CA SER A 45 30.06 3.16 2.38
C SER A 45 29.83 3.84 3.75
N LEU A 46 28.70 4.54 3.93
CA LEU A 46 28.31 5.22 5.18
C LEU A 46 27.43 4.35 6.08
N LEU A 47 26.78 3.31 5.53
CA LEU A 47 25.99 2.36 6.30
C LEU A 47 26.89 1.20 6.79
N PRO A 48 27.02 0.99 8.11
CA PRO A 48 27.65 -0.21 8.66
C PRO A 48 27.01 -1.45 8.02
N GLY A 49 27.81 -2.39 7.49
CA GLY A 49 27.30 -3.55 6.74
C GLY A 49 26.23 -4.38 7.48
N ALA A 50 26.18 -4.30 8.81
CA ALA A 50 25.15 -4.94 9.64
C ALA A 50 23.74 -4.32 9.50
N LEU A 51 23.62 -3.05 9.10
CA LEU A 51 22.34 -2.37 8.91
C LEU A 51 21.73 -2.65 7.53
N GLN A 52 22.54 -3.05 6.55
CA GLN A 52 22.10 -3.38 5.20
C GLN A 52 21.02 -4.49 5.16
N PRO A 53 21.16 -5.65 5.85
CA PRO A 53 20.09 -6.65 5.88
C PRO A 53 18.85 -6.17 6.63
N VAL A 54 19.00 -5.33 7.66
CA VAL A 54 17.88 -4.78 8.43
C VAL A 54 17.03 -3.85 7.56
N VAL A 55 17.66 -2.96 6.81
CA VAL A 55 16.98 -2.07 5.86
C VAL A 55 16.28 -2.88 4.77
N LEU A 56 16.92 -3.94 4.26
CA LEU A 56 16.33 -4.82 3.26
C LEU A 56 15.06 -5.51 3.80
N ILE A 57 15.12 -6.06 5.01
CA ILE A 57 13.97 -6.71 5.67
C ILE A 57 12.84 -5.70 5.92
N LEU A 58 13.16 -4.50 6.42
CA LEU A 58 12.19 -3.42 6.61
C LEU A 58 11.54 -3.01 5.29
N CYS A 59 12.30 -2.97 4.21
CA CYS A 59 11.78 -2.63 2.89
C CYS A 59 10.80 -3.68 2.39
N TRP A 60 11.16 -4.97 2.49
CA TRP A 60 10.27 -6.09 2.18
C TRP A 60 9.02 -6.11 3.07
N ALA A 61 9.18 -5.84 4.35
CA ALA A 61 8.06 -5.72 5.28
C ALA A 61 7.12 -4.59 4.84
N GLY A 62 7.65 -3.44 4.44
CA GLY A 62 6.87 -2.33 3.88
C GLY A 62 6.08 -2.76 2.64
N VAL A 63 6.74 -3.40 1.67
CA VAL A 63 6.14 -3.89 0.42
C VAL A 63 4.97 -4.85 0.67
N LEU A 64 5.06 -5.71 1.68
CA LEU A 64 4.00 -6.69 2.00
C LEU A 64 2.90 -6.10 2.89
N VAL A 65 3.27 -5.26 3.86
CA VAL A 65 2.34 -4.73 4.87
C VAL A 65 1.51 -3.57 4.31
N LEU A 66 2.07 -2.70 3.47
CA LEU A 66 1.34 -1.57 2.85
C LEU A 66 0.08 -2.00 2.08
N PRO A 67 0.14 -2.92 1.11
CA PRO A 67 -1.04 -3.33 0.37
C PRO A 67 -2.04 -4.07 1.26
N PHE A 68 -1.56 -4.86 2.24
CA PHE A 68 -2.41 -5.55 3.19
C PHE A 68 -3.16 -4.57 4.10
N ALA A 69 -2.46 -3.56 4.64
CA ALA A 69 -3.04 -2.51 5.46
C ALA A 69 -4.05 -1.66 4.67
N ALA A 70 -3.76 -1.35 3.41
CA ALA A 70 -4.69 -0.64 2.53
C ALA A 70 -5.97 -1.46 2.27
N ALA A 71 -5.84 -2.75 1.95
CA ALA A 71 -6.98 -3.65 1.80
C ALA A 71 -7.80 -3.76 3.09
N TRP A 72 -7.12 -3.86 4.25
CA TRP A 72 -7.77 -3.92 5.56
C TRP A 72 -8.52 -2.62 5.91
N LEU A 73 -7.94 -1.45 5.62
CA LEU A 73 -8.59 -0.16 5.84
C LEU A 73 -9.83 0.01 4.96
N VAL A 74 -9.76 -0.38 3.69
CA VAL A 74 -10.91 -0.38 2.78
C VAL A 74 -12.01 -1.28 3.32
N TRP A 75 -11.65 -2.51 3.73
CA TRP A 75 -12.60 -3.46 4.32
C TRP A 75 -13.25 -2.91 5.60
N ARG A 76 -12.45 -2.32 6.50
CA ARG A 76 -12.92 -1.77 7.78
C ARG A 76 -13.83 -0.54 7.60
N ARG A 77 -13.58 0.29 6.60
CA ARG A 77 -14.49 1.42 6.27
C ARG A 77 -15.84 0.92 5.78
N PHE A 78 -15.87 -0.14 4.99
CA PHE A 78 -17.12 -0.70 4.48
C PHE A 78 -17.93 -1.50 5.51
N SER A 79 -17.28 -2.18 6.47
CA SER A 79 -18.00 -2.87 7.55
C SER A 79 -18.65 -1.91 8.55
N ARG A 80 -18.11 -0.70 8.76
CA ARG A 80 -18.78 0.33 9.57
C ARG A 80 -20.07 0.87 8.95
N GLN A 81 -20.17 0.93 7.61
CA GLN A 81 -21.40 1.38 6.93
C GLN A 81 -22.52 0.33 6.89
N ARG A 82 -22.23 -0.94 7.25
CA ARG A 82 -23.26 -2.00 7.27
C ARG A 82 -24.02 -2.07 8.61
N ASN A 83 -23.43 -1.53 9.67
CA ASN A 83 -23.95 -1.56 11.05
C ASN A 83 -24.50 -0.21 11.53
N ALA A 84 -24.56 0.79 10.65
CA ALA A 84 -25.20 2.09 10.87
C ALA A 84 -26.41 2.19 9.96
#